data_AF-A0A0S3SL94-F1
#
_entry.id   AF-A0A0S3SL94-F1
#
_cell.length_a   1.000
_cell.length_b   1.000
_cell.length_c   1.000
_cell.angle_alpha   90.00
_cell.angle_beta   90.00
_cell.angle_gamma   90.00
#
_symmetry.space_group_name_H-M   'P 1'
#
loop_
_entity.id
_entity.type
_entity.pdbx_description
1 polymer ?
#
loop_
_entity_poly.entity_id
_entity_poly.type
_entity_poly.pdbx_seq_one_letter_code
_entity_poly.pdbx_strand_id
1 'polypeptide(L)'
;MFDTLDNLFKKTAISPSEIDILVVNVCLFSPAPSLTARVINRYKMRENVKAFNLAGMGCSASVVAIDVVQQLFKTYKNSVGIVVSTEDLGAHWYCGTDKKMMLSNCLFRSL
;
A
#
# COMPACT_ATOMS: atom_id res chain seq x y z
N MET A 1 -4.21 -0.08 -7.69
CA MET A 1 -4.00 -0.97 -6.52
C MET A 1 -4.57 -2.37 -6.74
N PHE A 2 -5.89 -2.53 -6.91
CA PHE A 2 -6.49 -3.88 -7.06
C PHE A 2 -6.04 -4.61 -8.33
N ASP A 3 -6.03 -3.95 -9.50
CA ASP A 3 -5.54 -4.58 -10.74
C ASP A 3 -4.07 -5.01 -10.66
N THR A 4 -3.25 -4.24 -9.94
CA THR A 4 -1.85 -4.58 -9.67
C THR A 4 -1.73 -5.85 -8.84
N LEU A 5 -2.56 -5.98 -7.80
CA LEU A 5 -2.65 -7.17 -6.96
C LEU A 5 -3.18 -8.38 -7.76
N ASP A 6 -4.21 -8.20 -8.58
CA ASP A 6 -4.74 -9.25 -9.46
C ASP A 6 -3.66 -9.76 -10.43
N ASN A 7 -2.90 -8.85 -11.04
CA ASN A 7 -1.78 -9.21 -11.92
C ASN A 7 -0.62 -9.86 -11.16
N LEU A 8 -0.36 -9.45 -9.92
CA LEU A 8 0.65 -10.06 -9.06
C LEU A 8 0.28 -11.51 -8.77
N PHE A 9 -0.93 -11.77 -8.28
CA PHE A 9 -1.40 -13.13 -7.99
C PHE A 9 -1.41 -14.03 -9.22
N LYS A 10 -1.81 -13.50 -10.39
CA LYS A 10 -1.73 -14.23 -11.66
C LYS A 10 -0.29 -14.58 -12.06
N LYS A 11 0.67 -13.67 -11.87
CA LYS A 11 2.07 -13.88 -12.25
C LYS A 11 2.83 -14.78 -11.27
N THR A 12 2.57 -14.65 -9.98
CA THR A 12 3.28 -15.42 -8.94
C THR A 12 2.64 -16.78 -8.70
N ALA A 13 1.41 -16.99 -9.17
CA ALA A 13 0.59 -18.18 -8.90
C ALA A 13 0.39 -18.45 -7.39
N ILE A 14 0.60 -17.44 -6.54
CA ILE A 14 0.40 -17.52 -5.10
C ILE A 14 -1.06 -17.24 -4.79
N SER A 15 -1.69 -18.11 -4.00
CA SER A 15 -3.05 -17.87 -3.55
C SER A 15 -3.08 -16.73 -2.52
N PRO A 16 -4.06 -15.82 -2.55
CA PRO A 16 -4.22 -14.80 -1.51
C PRO A 16 -4.37 -15.38 -0.09
N SER A 17 -4.79 -16.64 0.03
CA SER A 17 -4.87 -17.34 1.31
C SER A 17 -3.50 -17.75 1.87
N GLU A 18 -2.43 -17.74 1.08
CA GLU A 18 -1.08 -18.10 1.53
C GLU A 18 -0.30 -16.90 2.08
N ILE A 19 -0.87 -15.69 2.02
CA ILE A 19 -0.24 -14.47 2.52
C ILE A 19 -0.38 -14.42 4.03
N ASP A 20 0.76 -14.30 4.71
CA ASP A 20 0.81 -14.16 6.17
C ASP A 20 0.98 -12.70 6.61
N ILE A 21 1.66 -11.89 5.79
CA ILE A 21 1.98 -10.50 6.10
C ILE A 21 1.53 -9.60 4.95
N LEU A 22 0.72 -8.59 5.27
CA LEU A 22 0.28 -7.56 4.33
C LEU A 22 0.66 -6.19 4.87
N VAL A 23 1.59 -5.51 4.20
CA VAL A 23 1.94 -4.12 4.52
C VAL A 23 1.40 -3.23 3.41
N VAL A 24 0.47 -2.34 3.74
CA VAL A 24 -0.02 -1.32 2.82
C VAL A 24 0.54 0.02 3.27
N ASN A 25 1.20 0.72 2.36
CA ASN A 25 1.66 2.08 2.55
C ASN A 25 0.78 3.04 1.75
N VAL A 26 0.22 4.03 2.42
CA VAL A 26 -0.60 5.09 1.82
C VAL A 26 -0.25 6.45 2.41
N CYS A 27 0.24 7.37 1.59
CA CYS A 27 0.76 8.65 2.10
C CYS A 27 -0.32 9.54 2.72
N LEU A 28 -1.49 9.68 2.08
CA LEU A 28 -2.46 10.75 2.36
C LEU A 28 -3.90 10.27 2.56
N PHE A 29 -4.15 8.97 2.45
CA PHE A 29 -5.51 8.42 2.44
C PHE A 29 -5.65 7.29 3.45
N SER A 30 -6.20 7.60 4.64
CA SER A 30 -6.55 6.62 5.66
C SER A 30 -8.07 6.51 5.81
N PRO A 31 -8.77 5.89 4.84
CA PRO A 31 -10.21 5.68 4.95
C PRO A 31 -10.51 4.69 6.08
N ALA A 32 -11.66 4.86 6.73
CA ALA A 32 -12.24 3.83 7.58
C ALA A 32 -13.37 3.14 6.80
N PRO A 33 -13.34 1.81 6.57
CA PRO A 33 -12.33 0.84 7.03
C PRO A 33 -11.00 0.94 6.27
N SER A 34 -9.91 0.57 6.94
CA SER A 34 -8.54 0.70 6.40
C SER A 34 -8.37 0.02 5.04
N LEU A 35 -7.46 0.53 4.21
CA LEU A 35 -7.14 -0.07 2.91
C LEU A 35 -6.72 -1.53 3.04
N THR A 36 -5.96 -1.86 4.09
CA THR A 36 -5.62 -3.24 4.44
C THR A 36 -6.86 -4.12 4.64
N ALA A 37 -7.85 -3.66 5.41
CA ALA A 37 -9.08 -4.41 5.64
C ALA A 37 -9.88 -4.62 4.36
N ARG A 38 -9.92 -3.61 3.47
CA ARG A 38 -10.56 -3.72 2.14
C ARG A 38 -9.88 -4.77 1.26
N VAL A 39 -8.55 -4.82 1.26
CA VAL A 39 -7.76 -5.82 0.52
C VAL A 39 -8.04 -7.23 1.07
N ILE A 40 -7.97 -7.40 2.39
CA ILE A 40 -8.23 -8.69 3.06
C ILE A 40 -9.62 -9.21 2.73
N ASN A 41 -10.65 -8.37 2.87
CA ASN A 41 -12.03 -8.79 2.62
C ASN A 41 -12.30 -9.06 1.13
N ARG A 42 -11.68 -8.30 0.23
CA ARG A 42 -11.84 -8.50 -1.23
C ARG A 42 -11.21 -9.82 -1.68
N TYR A 43 -10.00 -10.12 -1.24
CA TYR A 43 -9.26 -11.32 -1.65
C TYR A 43 -9.53 -12.54 -0.78
N LYS A 44 -10.38 -12.42 0.24
CA LYS A 44 -10.69 -13.48 1.21
C LYS A 44 -9.40 -14.09 1.79
N MET A 45 -8.48 -13.21 2.19
CA MET A 45 -7.26 -13.61 2.89
C MET A 45 -7.61 -14.24 4.24
N ARG A 46 -6.66 -14.96 4.84
CA ARG A 46 -6.87 -15.59 6.15
C ARG A 46 -7.10 -14.54 7.25
N GLU A 47 -7.92 -14.87 8.24
CA GLU A 47 -8.20 -13.98 9.37
C GLU A 47 -6.98 -13.73 10.26
N ASN A 48 -5.98 -14.63 10.23
CA ASN A 48 -4.74 -14.52 11.00
C ASN A 48 -3.65 -13.68 10.30
N VAL A 49 -3.96 -13.06 9.14
CA VAL A 49 -3.00 -12.25 8.38
C VAL A 49 -2.55 -11.03 9.20
N LYS A 50 -1.25 -10.77 9.20
CA LYS A 50 -0.66 -9.60 9.87
C LYS A 50 -0.72 -8.40 8.95
N ALA A 51 -1.72 -7.54 9.18
CA ALA A 51 -1.99 -6.38 8.35
C ALA A 51 -1.44 -5.09 8.98
N PHE A 52 -0.57 -4.39 8.26
CA PHE A 52 0.02 -3.12 8.68
C PHE A 52 -0.37 -2.02 7.69
N ASN A 53 -0.91 -0.91 8.18
CA ASN A 53 -1.22 0.27 7.38
C ASN A 53 -0.27 1.40 7.78
N LEU A 54 0.68 1.70 6.91
CA LEU A 54 1.65 2.76 7.08
C LEU A 54 1.12 4.03 6.41
N ALA A 55 1.00 5.12 7.17
CA ALA A 55 0.55 6.41 6.67
C ALA A 55 1.35 7.55 7.31
N GLY A 56 1.43 8.70 6.62
CA GLY A 56 2.06 9.92 7.16
C GLY A 56 3.58 9.99 7.10
N MET A 57 4.26 9.01 6.49
CA MET A 57 5.72 9.00 6.35
C MET A 57 6.24 9.64 5.05
N GLY A 58 5.35 10.09 4.14
CA GLY A 58 5.73 10.73 2.89
C GLY A 58 6.55 9.82 1.95
N CYS A 59 7.46 10.39 1.15
CA CYS A 59 8.23 9.63 0.15
C CYS A 59 9.15 8.54 0.73
N SER A 60 9.49 8.61 2.02
CA SER A 60 10.31 7.59 2.69
C SER A 60 9.51 6.38 3.17
N ALA A 61 8.18 6.42 3.07
CA ALA A 61 7.30 5.39 3.59
C ALA A 61 7.54 4.00 2.95
N SER A 62 7.96 3.96 1.69
CA SER A 62 8.33 2.71 1.00
C SER A 62 9.57 2.04 1.62
N VAL A 63 10.56 2.81 2.05
CA VAL A 63 11.78 2.26 2.68
C VAL A 63 11.46 1.71 4.07
N VAL A 64 10.65 2.44 4.84
CA VAL A 64 10.20 1.98 6.16
C VAL A 64 9.35 0.72 6.03
N ALA A 65 8.49 0.63 5.01
CA ALA A 65 7.70 -0.58 4.76
C ALA A 65 8.59 -1.81 4.52
N ILE A 66 9.68 -1.65 3.77
CA ILE A 66 10.65 -2.72 3.53
C ILE A 66 11.37 -3.11 4.82
N ASP A 67 11.82 -2.15 5.63
CA ASP A 67 12.48 -2.44 6.91
C ASP A 67 11.56 -3.20 7.87
N VAL A 68 10.29 -2.79 7.98
CA VAL A 68 9.28 -3.49 8.78
C VAL A 68 9.11 -4.93 8.31
N VAL A 69 8.99 -5.16 7.01
CA VAL A 69 8.86 -6.51 6.44
C VAL A 69 10.11 -7.35 6.70
N GLN A 70 11.29 -6.75 6.59
CA GLN A 70 12.56 -7.42 6.88
C GLN A 70 12.66 -7.84 8.35
N GLN A 71 12.21 -6.99 9.28
CA GLN A 71 12.13 -7.34 10.70
C GLN A 71 11.11 -8.45 10.95
N LEU A 72 9.94 -8.39 10.29
CA LEU A 72 8.91 -9.43 10.41
C LEU A 72 9.41 -10.79 9.90
N PHE A 73 10.14 -10.83 8.78
CA PHE A 73 10.72 -12.09 8.29
C PHE A 73 11.79 -12.69 9.20
N LYS A 74 12.43 -11.89 10.06
CA LYS A 74 13.34 -12.43 11.09
C LYS A 74 12.58 -13.17 12.19
N THR A 75 11.37 -12.72 12.52
CA THR A 75 10.52 -13.34 13.54
C THR A 75 9.69 -14.49 12.98
N TYR A 76 9.12 -14.33 11.79
CA TYR A 76 8.25 -15.30 11.15
C TYR A 76 9.00 -16.02 10.01
N LYS A 77 9.42 -17.26 10.26
CA LYS A 77 10.10 -18.09 9.25
C LYS A 77 9.07 -18.71 8.30
N ASN A 78 9.44 -18.81 7.02
CA ASN A 78 8.63 -19.40 5.95
C ASN A 78 7.26 -18.70 5.76
N SER A 79 7.24 -17.37 5.87
CA SER A 79 6.06 -16.56 5.65
C SER A 79 6.08 -15.86 4.30
N VAL A 80 4.90 -15.61 3.74
CA VAL A 80 4.75 -14.81 2.52
C VAL A 80 4.28 -13.40 2.89
N GLY A 81 5.11 -12.42 2.53
CA GLY A 81 4.83 -11.00 2.78
C GLY A 81 4.59 -10.24 1.48
N ILE A 82 3.55 -9.41 1.45
CA ILE A 82 3.27 -8.49 0.35
C ILE A 82 3.32 -7.06 0.85
N VAL A 83 4.08 -6.22 0.14
CA VAL A 83 4.13 -4.78 0.36
C VAL A 83 3.43 -4.08 -0.78
N VAL A 84 2.42 -3.28 -0.46
CA VAL A 84 1.65 -2.50 -1.43
C VAL A 84 1.83 -1.03 -1.09
N SER A 85 2.62 -0.32 -1.88
CA SER A 85 2.67 1.14 -1.82
C SER A 85 1.65 1.71 -2.80
N THR A 86 0.73 2.52 -2.30
CA THR A 86 -0.20 3.29 -3.12
C THR A 86 -0.05 4.77 -2.78
N GLU A 87 0.22 5.57 -3.80
CA GLU A 87 0.22 7.01 -3.69
C GLU A 87 -1.14 7.51 -4.18
N ASP A 88 -1.87 8.24 -3.32
CA ASP A 88 -3.07 8.96 -3.72
C ASP A 88 -2.81 10.45 -3.56
N LEU A 89 -2.64 11.11 -4.71
CA LEU A 89 -2.40 12.54 -4.82
C LEU A 89 -3.71 13.33 -4.86
N GLY A 90 -4.86 12.64 -4.96
CA GLY A 90 -6.17 13.26 -5.14
C GLY A 90 -6.58 14.15 -3.97
N ALA A 91 -6.18 13.83 -2.74
CA ALA A 91 -6.56 14.61 -1.55
C ALA A 91 -5.86 15.97 -1.44
N HIS A 92 -4.70 16.17 -2.10
CA HIS A 92 -3.96 17.44 -2.12
C HIS A 92 -3.98 18.11 -3.50
N TRP A 93 -4.83 17.62 -4.42
CA TRP A 93 -4.97 18.22 -5.74
C TRP A 93 -5.52 19.63 -5.60
N TYR A 94 -4.67 20.62 -5.86
CA TYR A 94 -5.11 22.01 -5.81
C TYR A 94 -6.02 22.30 -7.01
N CYS A 95 -7.33 22.40 -6.77
CA CYS A 95 -8.32 22.74 -7.80
C CYS A 95 -8.42 24.24 -8.11
N GLY A 96 -7.59 25.08 -7.49
CA GLY A 96 -7.59 26.51 -7.72
C GLY A 96 -6.84 26.92 -9.00
N THR A 97 -6.99 28.18 -9.38
CA THR A 97 -6.42 28.77 -10.61
C THR A 97 -5.07 29.47 -10.40
N ASP A 98 -4.55 29.50 -9.16
CA ASP A 98 -3.25 30.11 -8.89
C ASP A 98 -2.11 29.26 -9.48
N LYS A 99 -1.47 29.79 -10.53
CA LYS A 99 -0.39 29.13 -11.28
C LYS A 99 0.78 28.71 -10.40
N LYS A 100 1.04 29.40 -9.28
CA LYS A 100 2.14 29.06 -8.37
C LYS A 100 1.85 27.78 -7.57
N MET A 101 0.58 27.53 -7.26
CA MET A 101 0.12 26.35 -6.52
C MET A 101 -0.18 25.15 -7.43
N MET A 102 -0.32 25.37 -8.74
CA MET A 102 -0.44 24.29 -9.75
C MET A 102 0.87 23.55 -10.02
N LEU A 103 2.03 24.09 -9.63
CA LEU A 103 3.33 23.47 -9.88
C LEU A 103 3.44 22.10 -9.19
N SER A 104 2.90 21.99 -7.98
CA SER A 104 2.77 20.72 -7.26
C SER A 104 1.96 19.70 -8.07
N ASN A 105 0.81 20.09 -8.64
CA ASN A 105 -0.01 19.20 -9.48
C ASN A 105 0.77 18.70 -10.71
N CYS A 106 1.59 19.54 -11.35
CA CYS A 106 2.37 19.15 -12.53
C CYS A 106 3.50 18.15 -12.21
N LEU A 107 4.18 18.32 -11.08
CA LEU A 107 5.25 17.42 -10.64
C LEU A 107 4.72 16.00 -10.37
N PHE A 108 3.53 15.91 -9.77
CA PHE A 108 2.91 14.65 -9.40
C PHE A 108 2.08 14.00 -10.52
N ARG A 109 1.77 14.71 -11.61
CA ARG A 109 1.07 14.16 -12.80
C ARG A 109 1.98 13.37 -13.74
N SER A 110 3.30 13.45 -13.55
CA SER A 110 4.31 12.85 -14.43
C SER A 110 4.91 11.53 -13.89
N LEU A 111 4.41 11.03 -12.77
CA LEU A 111 4.85 9.79 -12.10
C LEU A 111 3.87 8.63 -12.35
#